data_AF-A0A6I3SR99-F1
#
_entry.id   AF-A0A6I3SR99-F1
#
_cell.length_a   1.000
_cell.length_b   1.000
_cell.length_c   1.000
_cell.angle_alpha   90.00
_cell.angle_beta   90.00
_cell.angle_gamma   90.00
#
_symmetry.space_group_name_H-M   'P 1'
#
loop_
_entity.id
_entity.type
_entity.pdbx_description
1 polymer ?
#
loop_
_entity_poly.entity_id
_entity_poly.type
_entity_poly.pdbx_seq_one_letter_code
_entity_poly.pdbx_strand_id
1 'polypeptide(L)'
;MENPAYKTALGLLIKSLQEGSVKNHQIPLPIGPTPQVLLDIGMPPLQLAVLGKVIDKVVFDHGIPKGTLERLYKILEAPKAIFKGHLDNPGAAVLTYEVKNSDPIIIAVHPNKQVGGRDGGARFNLVASVYAKSTRPGETLEARWTREGLLLWKAPSIHTAGTQAPILKVVRGQ
;
A
#
# COMPACT_ATOMS: atom_id res chain seq x y z
N MET A 1 6.87 7.76 10.83
CA MET A 1 5.92 8.90 10.89
C MET A 1 5.77 9.45 9.48
N GLU A 2 4.54 9.66 9.00
CA GLU A 2 4.27 10.24 7.67
C GLU A 2 4.97 11.60 7.49
N ASN A 3 5.42 11.91 6.26
CA ASN A 3 5.95 13.23 5.93
C ASN A 3 4.82 14.28 5.97
N PRO A 4 4.88 15.30 6.84
CA PRO A 4 3.81 16.28 7.00
C PRO A 4 3.53 17.10 5.73
N ALA A 5 4.53 17.24 4.84
CA ALA A 5 4.36 17.96 3.58
C ALA A 5 3.69 17.13 2.47
N TYR A 6 3.53 15.81 2.65
CA TYR A 6 3.11 14.90 1.59
C TYR A 6 1.74 15.26 1.01
N LYS A 7 0.73 15.47 1.87
CA LYS A 7 -0.64 15.76 1.43
C LYS A 7 -0.74 17.08 0.66
N THR A 8 -0.03 18.11 1.12
CA THR A 8 0.04 19.41 0.44
C THR A 8 0.73 19.27 -0.91
N ALA A 9 1.88 18.60 -0.98
CA ALA A 9 2.60 18.36 -2.23
C ALA A 9 1.77 17.53 -3.23
N LEU A 10 1.07 16.50 -2.75
CA LEU A 10 0.15 15.69 -3.54
C LEU A 10 -0.99 16.54 -4.13
N GLY A 11 -1.59 17.42 -3.32
CA GLY A 11 -2.65 18.33 -3.78
C GLY A 11 -2.18 19.27 -4.89
N LEU A 12 -1.01 19.89 -4.72
CA LEU A 12 -0.40 20.77 -5.73
C LEU A 12 -0.05 20.01 -7.01
N LEU A 13 0.51 18.80 -6.88
CA LEU A 13 0.83 17.95 -8.01
C LEU A 13 -0.42 17.58 -8.80
N ILE A 14 -1.47 17.08 -8.14
CA ILE A 14 -2.71 16.69 -8.82
C ILE A 14 -3.32 17.87 -9.57
N LYS A 15 -3.36 19.05 -8.95
CA LYS A 15 -3.83 20.28 -9.62
C LYS A 15 -3.02 20.57 -10.89
N SER A 16 -1.69 20.48 -10.80
CA SER A 16 -0.82 20.72 -11.95
C SER A 16 -0.98 19.66 -13.06
N LEU A 17 -1.24 18.41 -12.71
CA LEU A 17 -1.52 17.34 -13.68
C LEU A 17 -2.87 17.55 -14.38
N GLN A 18 -3.90 18.03 -13.67
CA GLN A 18 -5.19 18.42 -14.27
C GLN A 18 -5.04 19.53 -15.31
N GLU A 19 -4.05 20.40 -15.13
CA GLU A 19 -3.69 21.47 -16.08
C GLU A 19 -2.82 20.94 -17.25
N GLY A 20 -2.55 19.63 -17.33
CA GLY A 20 -1.81 18.97 -18.42
C GLY A 20 -0.28 19.00 -18.28
N SER A 21 0.26 19.34 -17.11
CA SER A 21 1.71 19.50 -16.93
C SER A 21 2.46 18.17 -16.76
N VAL A 22 3.13 17.71 -17.81
CA VAL A 22 4.04 16.54 -17.76
C VAL A 22 5.38 16.82 -17.05
N LYS A 23 5.69 18.09 -16.77
CA LYS A 23 6.98 18.51 -16.18
C LYS A 23 7.21 17.89 -14.80
N ASN A 24 6.14 17.53 -14.11
CA ASN A 24 6.19 17.01 -12.75
C ASN A 24 6.31 15.48 -12.67
N HIS A 25 6.37 14.78 -13.82
CA HIS A 25 6.38 13.31 -13.88
C HIS A 25 7.57 12.65 -13.18
N GLN A 26 8.71 13.34 -13.17
CA GLN A 26 9.94 12.84 -12.57
C GLN A 26 10.15 13.32 -11.13
N ILE A 27 9.25 14.15 -10.59
CA ILE A 27 9.37 14.65 -9.23
C ILE A 27 9.02 13.50 -8.27
N PRO A 28 9.95 13.08 -7.39
CA PRO A 28 9.60 12.21 -6.28
C PRO A 28 8.85 13.01 -5.23
N LEU A 29 7.73 12.47 -4.77
CA LEU A 29 7.00 12.95 -3.60
C LEU A 29 7.34 12.01 -2.44
N PRO A 30 8.19 12.44 -1.49
CA PRO A 30 8.49 11.63 -0.32
C PRO A 30 7.26 11.48 0.57
N ILE A 31 6.89 10.24 0.85
CA ILE A 31 5.71 9.88 1.65
C ILE A 31 6.06 9.80 3.14
N GLY A 32 7.24 9.27 3.46
CA GLY A 32 7.70 9.05 4.83
C GLY A 32 8.80 7.98 4.90
N PRO A 33 9.25 7.56 6.09
CA PRO A 33 10.15 6.41 6.25
C PRO A 33 9.45 5.12 5.82
N THR A 34 10.20 4.06 5.56
CA THR A 34 9.61 2.73 5.31
C THR A 34 8.96 2.18 6.59
N PRO A 35 7.65 1.84 6.58
CA PRO A 35 6.97 1.25 7.73
C PRO A 35 7.62 -0.06 8.19
N GLN A 36 7.52 -0.33 9.49
CA GLN A 36 8.16 -1.50 10.11
C GLN A 36 7.80 -2.82 9.42
N VAL A 37 6.52 -3.00 9.05
CA VAL A 37 6.05 -4.21 8.37
C VAL A 37 6.75 -4.48 7.03
N LEU A 38 7.21 -3.43 6.34
CA LEU A 38 8.00 -3.55 5.11
C LEU A 38 9.48 -3.81 5.41
N LEU A 39 10.02 -3.25 6.50
CA LEU A 39 11.38 -3.54 6.97
C LEU A 39 11.52 -5.00 7.40
N ASP A 40 10.50 -5.54 8.09
CA ASP A 40 10.48 -6.92 8.60
C ASP A 40 10.55 -7.96 7.49
N ILE A 41 10.08 -7.62 6.27
CA ILE A 41 10.19 -8.47 5.08
C ILE A 41 11.45 -8.17 4.24
N GLY A 42 12.39 -7.39 4.78
CA GLY A 42 13.70 -7.15 4.18
C GLY A 42 13.79 -5.93 3.25
N MET A 43 12.80 -5.03 3.23
CA MET A 43 12.98 -3.75 2.53
C MET A 43 14.04 -2.89 3.23
N PRO A 44 14.89 -2.17 2.49
CA PRO A 44 15.93 -1.35 3.10
C PRO A 44 15.32 -0.13 3.81
N PRO A 45 15.99 0.43 4.84
CA PRO A 45 15.51 1.59 5.61
C PRO A 45 15.69 2.92 4.83
N LEU A 46 15.09 2.99 3.64
CA LEU A 46 15.05 4.18 2.79
C LEU A 46 13.70 4.89 2.96
N GLN A 47 13.61 6.15 2.51
CA GLN A 47 12.31 6.82 2.42
C GLN A 47 11.43 6.15 1.38
N LEU A 48 10.13 6.05 1.69
CA LEU A 48 9.10 5.81 0.71
C LEU A 48 8.86 7.07 -0.12
N ALA A 49 8.74 6.90 -1.43
CA ALA A 49 8.32 7.97 -2.32
C ALA A 49 7.44 7.44 -3.45
N VAL A 50 6.73 8.34 -4.11
CA VAL A 50 5.95 8.08 -5.33
C VAL A 50 6.29 9.14 -6.36
N LEU A 51 6.45 8.74 -7.62
CA LEU A 51 6.75 9.67 -8.70
C LEU A 51 5.47 10.32 -9.24
N GLY A 52 5.58 11.56 -9.74
CA GLY A 52 4.45 12.26 -10.34
C GLY A 52 3.76 11.47 -11.45
N LYS A 53 4.50 10.76 -12.31
CA LYS A 53 3.93 9.90 -13.36
C LYS A 53 3.10 8.74 -12.82
N VAL A 54 3.42 8.26 -11.60
CA VAL A 54 2.64 7.20 -10.95
C VAL A 54 1.36 7.81 -10.42
N ILE A 55 1.40 8.98 -9.79
CA ILE A 55 0.21 9.70 -9.35
C ILE A 55 -0.74 9.99 -10.52
N ASP A 56 -0.20 10.49 -11.64
CA ASP A 56 -0.95 10.75 -12.88
C ASP A 56 -1.75 9.51 -13.32
N LYS A 57 -1.05 8.40 -13.58
CA LYS A 57 -1.67 7.12 -13.93
C LYS A 57 -2.69 6.64 -12.89
N VAL A 58 -2.36 6.74 -11.61
CA VAL A 58 -3.21 6.25 -10.52
C VAL A 58 -4.53 7.04 -10.43
N VAL A 59 -4.46 8.36 -10.61
CA VAL A 59 -5.63 9.24 -10.54
C VAL A 59 -6.46 9.16 -11.82
N PHE A 60 -5.83 9.32 -12.99
CA PHE A 60 -6.56 9.51 -14.25
C PHE A 60 -6.85 8.21 -15.01
N ASP A 61 -5.98 7.20 -14.95
CA ASP A 61 -6.21 5.92 -15.63
C ASP A 61 -6.91 4.92 -14.71
N HIS A 62 -6.42 4.78 -13.47
CA HIS A 62 -6.94 3.81 -12.52
C HIS A 62 -8.14 4.33 -11.72
N GLY A 63 -8.37 5.65 -11.70
CA GLY A 63 -9.49 6.27 -11.00
C GLY A 63 -9.43 6.08 -9.48
N ILE A 64 -8.23 6.03 -8.90
CA ILE A 64 -8.06 5.94 -7.45
C ILE A 64 -8.28 7.33 -6.83
N PRO A 65 -9.17 7.48 -5.84
CA PRO A 65 -9.47 8.78 -5.24
C PRO A 65 -8.24 9.42 -4.56
N LYS A 66 -8.16 10.74 -4.63
CA LYS A 66 -7.15 11.54 -3.89
C LYS A 66 -7.09 11.17 -2.41
N GLY A 67 -8.23 10.97 -1.76
CA GLY A 67 -8.28 10.59 -0.34
C GLY A 67 -7.57 9.26 -0.03
N THR A 68 -7.57 8.29 -0.96
CA THR A 68 -6.80 7.05 -0.82
C THR A 68 -5.30 7.33 -0.91
N LEU A 69 -4.88 8.19 -1.84
CA LEU A 69 -3.49 8.59 -2.00
C LEU A 69 -2.99 9.41 -0.79
N GLU A 70 -3.81 10.29 -0.23
CA GLU A 70 -3.47 11.04 0.99
C GLU A 70 -3.26 10.13 2.21
N ARG A 71 -3.81 8.91 2.21
CA ARG A 71 -3.62 7.91 3.29
C ARG A 71 -2.56 6.87 2.96
N LEU A 72 -1.80 7.04 1.88
CA LEU A 72 -0.89 6.01 1.36
C LEU A 72 0.10 5.50 2.41
N TYR A 73 0.68 6.39 3.23
CA TYR A 73 1.56 5.97 4.34
C TYR A 73 0.82 5.06 5.34
N LYS A 74 -0.38 5.45 5.77
CA LYS A 74 -1.19 4.70 6.73
C LYS A 74 -1.65 3.35 6.20
N ILE A 75 -1.99 3.29 4.91
CA ILE A 75 -2.35 2.04 4.24
C ILE A 75 -1.14 1.09 4.18
N LEU A 76 0.05 1.61 3.90
CA LEU A 76 1.29 0.81 3.87
C LEU A 76 1.79 0.42 5.27
N GLU A 77 1.46 1.20 6.30
CA GLU A 77 1.79 0.94 7.71
C GLU A 77 0.92 -0.18 8.31
N ALA A 78 -0.33 -0.29 7.87
CA ALA A 78 -1.27 -1.31 8.34
C ALA A 78 -1.96 -2.04 7.16
N PRO A 79 -1.22 -2.81 6.34
CA PRO A 79 -1.79 -3.54 5.22
C PRO A 79 -2.52 -4.80 5.69
N LYS A 80 -3.33 -5.38 4.80
CA LYS A 80 -3.99 -6.67 5.06
C LYS A 80 -3.01 -7.83 4.96
N ALA A 81 -2.20 -7.81 3.91
CA ALA A 81 -1.15 -8.79 3.67
C ALA A 81 -0.11 -8.23 2.70
N ILE A 82 1.08 -8.81 2.70
CA ILE A 82 2.16 -8.48 1.78
C ILE A 82 2.65 -9.74 1.10
N PHE A 83 2.81 -9.65 -0.21
CA PHE A 83 3.24 -10.73 -1.08
C PHE A 83 4.52 -10.35 -1.82
N LYS A 84 5.24 -11.34 -2.32
CA LYS A 84 6.36 -11.17 -3.23
C LYS A 84 5.89 -10.43 -4.49
N GLY A 85 6.64 -9.41 -4.89
CA GLY A 85 6.49 -8.74 -6.18
C GLY A 85 6.82 -9.68 -7.36
N HIS A 86 6.59 -9.20 -8.58
CA HIS A 86 6.89 -9.97 -9.79
C HIS A 86 8.42 -10.21 -9.92
N LEU A 87 8.83 -11.32 -10.54
CA LEU A 87 10.25 -11.67 -10.68
C LEU A 87 11.06 -10.57 -11.41
N ASP A 88 10.49 -9.99 -12.47
CA ASP A 88 11.13 -8.94 -13.26
C ASP A 88 11.24 -7.59 -12.53
N ASN A 89 10.48 -7.42 -11.45
CA ASN A 89 10.49 -6.22 -10.61
C ASN A 89 10.36 -6.62 -9.15
N PRO A 90 11.47 -7.11 -8.54
CA PRO A 90 11.45 -7.62 -7.18
C PRO A 90 11.04 -6.51 -6.20
N GLY A 91 10.25 -6.87 -5.20
CA GLY A 91 9.71 -5.94 -4.22
C GLY A 91 8.52 -6.53 -3.49
N ALA A 92 7.65 -5.65 -3.00
CA ALA A 92 6.45 -6.01 -2.25
C ALA A 92 5.18 -5.69 -3.06
N ALA A 93 4.26 -6.65 -3.13
CA ALA A 93 2.87 -6.43 -3.53
C ALA A 93 2.02 -6.37 -2.26
N VAL A 94 1.58 -5.17 -1.90
CA VAL A 94 0.83 -4.89 -0.68
C VAL A 94 -0.67 -4.98 -0.98
N LEU A 95 -1.34 -5.95 -0.36
CA LEU A 95 -2.78 -6.09 -0.37
C LEU A 95 -3.37 -5.22 0.74
N THR A 96 -4.30 -4.34 0.38
CA THR A 96 -4.90 -3.37 1.31
C THR A 96 -6.33 -3.78 1.72
N TYR A 97 -6.88 -3.11 2.74
CA TYR A 97 -8.31 -3.19 3.06
C TYR A 97 -9.17 -2.23 2.20
N GLU A 98 -8.53 -1.32 1.47
CA GLU A 98 -9.20 -0.35 0.61
C GLU A 98 -9.69 -1.05 -0.66
N VAL A 99 -10.85 -0.64 -1.16
CA VAL A 99 -11.49 -1.22 -2.34
C VAL A 99 -11.90 -0.14 -3.34
N LYS A 100 -11.95 -0.51 -4.62
CA LYS A 100 -12.60 0.25 -5.68
C LYS A 100 -13.50 -0.70 -6.46
N ASN A 101 -14.79 -0.40 -6.53
CA ASN A 101 -15.81 -1.27 -7.14
C ASN A 101 -15.75 -2.71 -6.59
N SER A 102 -15.62 -2.86 -5.27
CA SER A 102 -15.46 -4.14 -4.56
C SER A 102 -14.16 -4.90 -4.82
N ASP A 103 -13.31 -4.43 -5.73
CA ASP A 103 -11.99 -5.00 -5.95
C ASP A 103 -10.98 -4.41 -4.96
N PRO A 104 -10.12 -5.24 -4.34
CA PRO A 104 -9.10 -4.76 -3.43
C PRO A 104 -8.06 -3.91 -4.18
N ILE A 105 -7.62 -2.84 -3.52
CA ILE A 105 -6.51 -2.03 -3.99
C ILE A 105 -5.19 -2.71 -3.64
N ILE A 106 -4.30 -2.81 -4.62
CA ILE A 106 -2.95 -3.33 -4.51
C ILE A 106 -1.96 -2.18 -4.69
N ILE A 107 -0.96 -2.13 -3.82
CA ILE A 107 0.15 -1.18 -3.93
C ILE A 107 1.43 -1.97 -4.19
N ALA A 108 2.11 -1.71 -5.30
CA ALA A 108 3.42 -2.28 -5.58
C ALA A 108 4.50 -1.35 -5.05
N VAL A 109 5.47 -1.88 -4.30
CA VAL A 109 6.60 -1.13 -3.77
C VAL A 109 7.90 -1.78 -4.22
N HIS A 110 8.71 -1.04 -4.97
CA HIS A 110 10.03 -1.48 -5.42
C HIS A 110 11.11 -0.93 -4.48
N PRO A 111 11.98 -1.78 -3.92
CA PRO A 111 13.01 -1.34 -3.01
C PRO A 111 14.15 -0.65 -3.76
N ASN A 112 14.86 0.23 -3.06
CA ASN A 112 16.19 0.69 -3.44
C ASN A 112 16.29 1.28 -4.87
N LYS A 113 15.28 2.02 -5.34
CA LYS A 113 15.27 2.63 -6.66
C LYS A 113 15.94 4.00 -6.62
N GLN A 114 16.85 4.25 -7.56
CA GLN A 114 17.46 5.56 -7.75
C GLN A 114 16.49 6.46 -8.53
N VAL A 115 16.31 7.69 -8.06
CA VAL A 115 15.53 8.75 -8.71
C VAL A 115 16.42 9.98 -8.85
N GLY A 116 16.45 10.55 -10.06
CA GLY A 116 17.41 11.59 -10.44
C GLY A 116 18.54 11.02 -11.31
N GLY A 117 19.49 11.89 -11.71
CA GLY A 117 20.63 11.50 -12.54
C GLY A 117 21.58 10.50 -11.86
N ARG A 118 22.42 9.83 -12.66
CA ARG A 118 23.36 8.78 -12.19
C ARG A 118 24.29 9.23 -11.07
N ASP A 119 24.73 10.49 -11.09
CA ASP A 119 25.81 10.99 -10.20
C ASP A 119 25.30 11.80 -8.99
N GLY A 120 23.99 11.81 -8.73
CA GLY A 120 23.41 12.55 -7.59
C GLY A 120 21.98 12.14 -7.21
N GLY A 121 21.44 11.09 -7.82
CA GLY A 121 20.07 10.63 -7.56
C GLY A 121 19.91 10.02 -6.17
N ALA A 122 18.87 10.45 -5.45
CA ALA A 122 18.49 9.86 -4.17
C ALA A 122 17.87 8.47 -4.37
N ARG A 123 18.00 7.60 -3.37
CA ARG A 123 17.45 6.24 -3.39
C ARG A 123 16.23 6.15 -2.50
N PHE A 124 15.17 5.53 -3.02
CA PHE A 124 13.89 5.39 -2.35
C PHE A 124 13.38 3.95 -2.43
N ASN A 125 12.52 3.60 -1.49
CA ASN A 125 11.53 2.55 -1.72
C ASN A 125 10.36 3.18 -2.48
N LEU A 126 10.20 2.84 -3.75
CA LEU A 126 9.23 3.51 -4.62
C LEU A 126 7.91 2.78 -4.67
N VAL A 127 6.83 3.50 -4.38
CA VAL A 127 5.49 3.08 -4.79
C VAL A 127 5.44 3.15 -6.32
N ALA A 128 5.42 1.97 -6.94
CA ALA A 128 5.49 1.80 -8.38
C ALA A 128 4.12 1.79 -9.06
N SER A 129 3.08 1.38 -8.33
CA SER A 129 1.69 1.40 -8.81
C SER A 129 0.69 1.30 -7.66
N VAL A 130 -0.49 1.86 -7.86
CA VAL A 130 -1.67 1.68 -7.00
C VAL A 130 -2.87 1.40 -7.90
N TYR A 131 -3.51 0.24 -7.77
CA TYR A 131 -4.62 -0.12 -8.66
C TYR A 131 -5.55 -1.15 -8.01
N ALA A 132 -6.81 -1.14 -8.44
CA ALA A 132 -7.78 -2.17 -8.09
C ALA A 132 -7.49 -3.44 -8.90
N LYS A 133 -7.45 -4.60 -8.23
CA LYS A 133 -7.19 -5.88 -8.90
C LYS A 133 -8.34 -6.84 -8.71
N SER A 134 -9.01 -7.16 -9.81
CA SER A 134 -10.12 -8.09 -9.79
C SER A 134 -9.70 -9.50 -9.37
N THR A 135 -10.64 -10.15 -8.70
CA THR A 135 -10.52 -11.55 -8.29
C THR A 135 -11.25 -12.45 -9.28
N ARG A 136 -10.82 -13.71 -9.39
CA ARG A 136 -11.58 -14.69 -10.16
C ARG A 136 -12.82 -15.06 -9.35
N PRO A 137 -13.98 -15.33 -9.98
CA PRO A 137 -15.14 -15.85 -9.27
C PRO A 137 -14.74 -17.09 -8.46
N GLY A 138 -15.09 -17.10 -7.17
CA GLY A 138 -14.82 -18.23 -6.26
C GLY A 138 -13.44 -18.26 -5.59
N GLU A 139 -12.50 -17.35 -5.90
CA GLU A 139 -11.20 -17.31 -5.21
C GLU A 139 -10.72 -15.86 -4.99
N THR A 140 -10.46 -15.51 -3.72
CA THR A 140 -9.88 -14.19 -3.39
C THR A 140 -8.43 -14.09 -3.83
N LEU A 141 -7.97 -12.87 -4.11
CA LEU A 141 -6.57 -12.61 -4.48
C LEU A 141 -5.59 -13.11 -3.41
N GLU A 142 -5.96 -12.91 -2.15
CA GLU A 142 -5.20 -13.33 -0.98
C GLU A 142 -5.05 -14.85 -0.92
N ALA A 143 -6.15 -15.59 -1.10
CA ALA A 143 -6.13 -17.05 -1.08
C ALA A 143 -5.24 -17.59 -2.21
N ARG A 144 -5.41 -17.05 -3.42
CA ARG A 144 -4.61 -17.46 -4.59
C ARG A 144 -3.11 -17.23 -4.36
N TRP A 145 -2.71 -16.02 -4.01
CA TRP A 145 -1.30 -15.67 -3.84
C TRP A 145 -0.64 -16.37 -2.63
N THR A 146 -1.43 -16.69 -1.60
CA THR A 146 -0.95 -17.52 -0.49
C THR A 146 -0.66 -18.94 -0.97
N ARG A 147 -1.59 -19.56 -1.72
CA ARG A 147 -1.42 -20.89 -2.32
C ARG A 147 -0.25 -20.96 -3.30
N GLU A 148 0.03 -19.87 -4.01
CA GLU A 148 1.19 -19.72 -4.91
C GLU A 148 2.52 -19.52 -4.16
N GLY A 149 2.54 -19.51 -2.81
CA GLY A 149 3.76 -19.37 -2.02
C GLY A 149 4.37 -17.96 -2.07
N LEU A 150 3.55 -16.95 -2.40
CA LEU A 150 3.98 -15.56 -2.52
C LEU A 150 3.87 -14.80 -1.19
N LEU A 151 3.19 -15.34 -0.19
CA LEU A 151 2.97 -14.65 1.08
C LEU A 151 4.29 -14.36 1.79
N LEU A 152 4.51 -13.09 2.17
CA LEU A 152 5.63 -12.64 2.98
C LEU A 152 5.20 -12.30 4.41
N TRP A 153 4.04 -11.66 4.54
CA TRP A 153 3.48 -11.24 5.81
C TRP A 153 1.96 -11.13 5.73
N LYS A 154 1.26 -11.35 6.84
CA LYS A 154 -0.19 -11.18 6.94
C LYS A 154 -0.55 -10.54 8.28
N ALA A 155 -1.54 -9.64 8.25
CA ALA A 155 -2.08 -9.06 9.47
C ALA A 155 -2.62 -10.16 10.40
N PRO A 156 -2.42 -10.06 11.72
CA PRO A 156 -3.00 -11.00 12.67
C PRO A 156 -4.51 -11.11 12.44
N SER A 157 -5.01 -12.35 12.34
CA SER A 157 -6.45 -12.58 12.35
C SER A 157 -7.00 -12.03 13.65
N ILE A 158 -8.00 -11.14 13.58
CA ILE A 158 -8.78 -10.77 14.76
C ILE A 158 -9.63 -11.99 15.08
N HIS A 159 -9.05 -12.97 15.79
CA HIS A 159 -9.84 -13.95 16.48
C HIS A 159 -10.55 -13.17 17.59
N THR A 160 -11.83 -12.87 17.39
CA THR A 160 -12.70 -12.48 18.49
C THR A 160 -12.59 -13.58 19.52
N ALA A 161 -11.79 -13.37 20.57
CA ALA A 161 -11.81 -14.22 21.74
C ALA A 161 -13.28 -14.33 22.15
N GLY A 162 -13.83 -15.54 22.05
CA GLY A 162 -15.24 -15.76 22.29
C GLY A 162 -15.62 -15.14 23.63
N THR A 163 -16.59 -14.24 23.59
CA THR A 163 -17.37 -13.90 24.78
C THR A 163 -18.06 -15.18 25.23
N GLN A 164 -17.39 -15.98 26.05
CA GLN A 164 -18.08 -16.92 26.91
C GLN A 164 -18.82 -16.05 27.92
N ALA A 165 -20.11 -15.84 27.68
CA ALA A 165 -21.00 -15.36 28.71
C ALA A 165 -20.89 -16.31 29.91
N PRO A 166 -20.72 -15.82 31.15
CA PRO A 166 -20.74 -16.69 32.30
C PRO A 166 -22.11 -17.36 32.38
N ILE A 167 -22.13 -18.69 32.35
CA ILE A 167 -23.30 -19.48 32.70
C ILE A 167 -23.59 -19.19 34.18
N LEU A 168 -24.58 -18.34 34.45
CA LEU A 168 -25.18 -18.20 35.77
C LEU A 168 -25.83 -19.54 36.12
N LYS A 169 -25.14 -20.35 36.95
CA LYS A 169 -25.79 -21.44 37.67
C LYS A 169 -26.77 -20.83 38.66
N VAL A 170 -28.05 -20.83 38.32
CA VAL A 170 -29.13 -20.60 39.28
C VAL A 170 -29.13 -21.81 40.21
N VAL A 171 -28.55 -21.65 41.40
CA VAL A 171 -28.75 -22.58 42.51
C VAL A 171 -30.18 -22.34 43.02
N ARG A 172 -31.08 -23.29 42.76
CA ARG A 172 -32.38 -23.33 43.44
C ARG A 172 -32.13 -23.77 44.88
N GLY A 173 -32.24 -22.81 45.81
CA GLY A 173 -32.33 -23.08 47.24
C GLY A 173 -33.67 -23.75 47.56
N GLN A 174 -33.62 -24.71 48.48
CA GLN A 174 -34.74 -25.37 49.12
C GLN A 174 -35.47 -24.41 50.07
#